data_AF-A0A1B0BGE0-F1
#
_entry.id   AF-A0A1B0BGE0-F1
#
_cell.length_a   1.000
_cell.length_b   1.000
_cell.length_c   1.000
_cell.angle_alpha   90.00
_cell.angle_beta   90.00
_cell.angle_gamma   90.00
#
_symmetry.space_group_name_H-M   'P 1'
#
loop_
_entity.id
_entity.type
_entity.pdbx_description
1 polymer ?
#
loop_
_entity_poly.entity_id
_entity_poly.type
_entity_poly.pdbx_seq_one_letter_code
_entity_poly.pdbx_strand_id
1 'polypeptide(L)'
;MKSDRLLSVSSTQEVDNIKPQEVYNLLKCIASATGSENYAEFYSIDHSLFLNISSLLRALAILSKERSNDLYKPLNKLEEVAPSSKVSREYQCEITYELKTLLVRCIANLLYKNSTKQTYCRDTQLMPVLLECTNMDARNPLIKEWSVLAIRNACLGCPEIQEIIANLTQKGPASNDILKELNLEMGSLRISPGKD
;
A
#
# COMPACT_ATOMS: atom_id res chain seq x y z
N MET A 1 -5.16 9.68 24.49
CA MET A 1 -5.83 8.60 23.74
C MET A 1 -4.75 7.86 22.98
N LYS A 2 -4.61 6.52 23.13
CA LYS A 2 -3.65 5.80 22.28
C LYS A 2 -4.18 5.79 20.85
N SER A 3 -3.36 6.19 19.87
CA SER A 3 -3.82 6.44 18.50
C SER A 3 -4.20 5.15 17.74
N ASP A 4 -3.85 4.00 18.31
CA ASP A 4 -3.95 2.67 17.73
C ASP A 4 -5.28 1.95 18.05
N ARG A 5 -6.06 2.46 19.02
CA ARG A 5 -7.35 1.89 19.44
C ARG A 5 -8.40 1.80 18.33
N LEU A 6 -8.19 2.54 17.25
CA LEU A 6 -9.02 2.49 16.05
C LEU A 6 -8.93 1.15 15.32
N LEU A 7 -7.76 0.50 15.41
CA LEU A 7 -7.41 -0.70 14.63
C LEU A 7 -7.25 -1.94 15.50
N SER A 8 -7.25 -1.78 16.82
CA SER A 8 -7.26 -2.89 17.77
C SER A 8 -8.70 -3.20 18.16
N VAL A 9 -9.19 -4.37 17.76
CA VAL A 9 -10.45 -4.90 18.27
C VAL A 9 -10.11 -5.99 19.28
N SER A 10 -10.65 -5.89 20.49
CA SER A 10 -10.36 -6.81 21.60
C SER A 10 -11.26 -8.04 21.58
N SER A 11 -12.38 -7.99 20.86
CA SER A 11 -13.33 -9.10 20.71
C SER A 11 -14.17 -8.97 19.44
N THR A 12 -14.72 -10.06 18.93
CA THR A 12 -15.66 -10.04 17.79
C THR A 12 -16.94 -9.23 18.10
N GLN A 13 -17.36 -9.15 19.36
CA GLN A 13 -18.51 -8.36 19.81
C GLN A 13 -18.27 -6.84 19.74
N GLU A 14 -17.01 -6.40 19.81
CA GLU A 14 -16.66 -4.99 19.59
C GLU A 14 -16.77 -4.61 18.10
N VAL A 15 -16.53 -5.55 17.18
CA VAL A 15 -16.65 -5.31 15.73
C VAL A 15 -18.06 -4.88 15.35
N ASP A 16 -19.08 -5.53 15.92
CA ASP A 16 -20.49 -5.26 15.61
C ASP A 16 -20.94 -3.86 16.03
N ASN A 17 -20.24 -3.26 17.00
CA ASN A 17 -20.52 -1.92 17.51
C ASN A 17 -19.69 -0.83 16.80
N ILE A 18 -18.68 -1.23 16.01
CA ILE A 18 -17.81 -0.31 15.29
C ILE A 18 -18.50 0.10 14.00
N LYS A 19 -18.54 1.41 13.73
CA LYS A 19 -18.98 1.95 12.45
C LYS A 19 -17.79 2.05 11.50
N PRO A 20 -17.70 1.19 10.46
CA PRO A 20 -16.48 1.11 9.63
C PRO A 20 -16.18 2.42 8.89
N GLN A 21 -17.21 3.20 8.57
CA GLN A 21 -17.04 4.51 7.92
C GLN A 21 -16.33 5.53 8.84
N GLU A 22 -16.63 5.51 10.14
CA GLU A 22 -15.99 6.42 11.10
C GLU A 22 -14.51 6.04 11.29
N VAL A 23 -14.22 4.74 11.36
CA VAL A 23 -12.85 4.19 11.39
C VAL A 23 -12.07 4.62 10.15
N TYR A 24 -12.65 4.44 8.96
CA TYR A 24 -12.03 4.83 7.71
C TYR A 24 -11.74 6.33 7.63
N ASN A 25 -12.71 7.17 8.03
CA ASN A 25 -12.52 8.63 8.06
C ASN A 25 -11.42 9.03 9.06
N LEU A 26 -11.34 8.38 10.23
CA LEU A 26 -10.26 8.65 11.17
C LEU A 26 -8.90 8.20 10.63
N LEU A 27 -8.83 7.08 9.91
CA LEU A 27 -7.60 6.65 9.25
C LEU A 27 -7.12 7.68 8.22
N LYS A 28 -8.01 8.34 7.48
CA LYS A 28 -7.66 9.47 6.59
C LYS A 28 -7.02 10.63 7.34
N CYS A 29 -7.59 10.98 8.50
CA CYS A 29 -7.03 12.02 9.37
C CYS A 29 -5.64 11.61 9.89
N ILE A 30 -5.46 10.37 10.34
CA ILE A 30 -4.18 9.84 10.82
C ILE A 30 -3.14 9.83 9.69
N ALA A 31 -3.49 9.39 8.48
CA ALA A 31 -2.59 9.39 7.33
C ALA A 31 -2.10 10.81 6.97
N SER A 32 -2.96 11.81 7.16
CA SER A 32 -2.60 13.22 6.99
C SER A 32 -1.75 13.74 8.15
N ALA A 33 -2.10 13.40 9.39
CA ALA A 33 -1.42 13.86 10.59
C ALA A 33 -0.01 13.26 10.72
N THR A 34 0.18 11.97 10.40
CA THR A 34 1.48 11.30 10.42
C THR A 34 2.48 11.89 9.42
N GLY A 35 1.99 12.52 8.35
CA GLY A 35 2.81 13.22 7.36
C GLY A 35 3.05 14.69 7.67
N SER A 36 2.50 15.21 8.78
CA SER A 36 2.62 16.61 9.17
C SER A 36 3.70 16.81 10.23
N GLU A 37 4.56 17.81 10.02
CA GLU A 37 5.62 18.18 10.97
C GLU A 37 5.05 18.58 12.34
N ASN A 38 3.84 19.15 12.37
CA ASN A 38 3.15 19.57 13.59
C ASN A 38 2.90 18.43 14.58
N TYR A 39 2.80 17.19 14.09
CA TYR A 39 2.54 16.00 14.91
C TYR A 39 3.69 15.00 14.88
N ALA A 40 4.84 15.36 14.26
CA ALA A 40 5.96 14.45 14.06
C ALA A 40 6.53 13.92 15.38
N GLU A 41 6.66 14.78 16.39
CA GLU A 41 7.17 14.36 17.71
C GLU A 41 6.26 13.29 18.34
N PHE A 42 4.94 13.52 18.34
CA PHE A 42 3.96 12.58 18.89
C PHE A 42 3.98 11.22 18.17
N TYR A 43 3.96 11.23 16.84
CA TYR A 43 3.94 9.98 16.08
C TYR A 43 5.30 9.29 15.99
N SER A 44 6.41 9.99 16.23
CA SER A 44 7.75 9.39 16.23
C SER A 44 7.92 8.34 17.33
N ILE A 45 7.30 8.58 18.49
CA ILE A 45 7.34 7.72 19.68
C ILE A 45 6.20 6.70 19.74
N ASP A 46 5.11 6.90 18.99
CA ASP A 46 3.99 5.97 18.97
C ASP A 46 4.34 4.71 18.15
N HIS A 47 4.62 3.62 18.88
CA HIS A 47 4.95 2.32 18.30
C HIS A 47 3.71 1.47 18.00
N SER A 48 2.64 1.60 18.80
CA SER A 48 1.48 0.74 18.67
C SER A 48 0.71 1.01 17.39
N LEU A 49 0.64 2.29 16.96
CA LEU A 49 0.04 2.64 15.68
C LEU A 49 0.76 1.96 14.51
N PHE A 50 2.10 2.02 14.49
CA PHE A 50 2.90 1.43 13.43
C PHE A 50 2.68 -0.09 13.35
N LEU A 51 2.67 -0.78 14.49
CA LEU A 51 2.45 -2.22 14.56
C LEU A 51 1.04 -2.60 14.10
N ASN A 52 0.01 -1.86 14.51
CA ASN A 52 -1.37 -2.16 14.13
C ASN A 52 -1.62 -1.92 12.64
N ILE A 53 -1.16 -0.79 12.09
CA ILE A 53 -1.28 -0.49 10.64
C ILE A 53 -0.53 -1.51 9.81
N SER A 54 0.69 -1.87 10.21
CA SER A 54 1.49 -2.90 9.53
C SER A 54 0.81 -4.26 9.56
N SER A 55 0.24 -4.64 10.71
CA SER A 55 -0.46 -5.92 10.86
C SER A 55 -1.75 -5.98 10.03
N LEU A 56 -2.52 -4.89 10.00
CA LEU A 56 -3.69 -4.78 9.16
C LEU A 56 -3.34 -4.85 7.67
N LEU A 57 -2.29 -4.14 7.23
CA LEU A 57 -1.83 -4.21 5.83
C LEU A 57 -1.44 -5.64 5.44
N ARG A 58 -0.69 -6.35 6.30
CA ARG A 58 -0.34 -7.77 6.06
C ARG A 58 -1.59 -8.65 5.97
N ALA A 59 -2.56 -8.46 6.87
CA ALA A 59 -3.82 -9.21 6.84
C ALA A 59 -4.60 -8.96 5.53
N LEU A 60 -4.71 -7.71 5.09
CA LEU A 60 -5.35 -7.37 3.81
C LEU A 60 -4.62 -7.98 2.61
N ALA A 61 -3.28 -8.01 2.64
CA ALA A 61 -2.49 -8.66 1.59
C ALA A 61 -2.76 -10.17 1.50
N ILE A 62 -2.91 -10.85 2.64
CA ILE A 62 -3.29 -12.27 2.69
C ILE A 62 -4.71 -12.45 2.15
N LEU A 63 -5.68 -11.67 2.62
CA LEU A 63 -7.07 -11.73 2.19
C LEU A 63 -7.24 -11.46 0.70
N SER A 64 -6.42 -10.59 0.10
CA SER A 64 -6.47 -10.30 -1.34
C SER A 64 -6.09 -11.47 -2.24
N LYS A 65 -5.45 -12.51 -1.67
CA LYS A 65 -5.03 -13.73 -2.39
C LYS A 65 -6.05 -14.86 -2.25
N GLU A 66 -7.07 -14.71 -1.40
CA GLU A 66 -8.10 -15.72 -1.20
C GLU A 66 -9.08 -15.77 -2.38
N ARG A 67 -9.36 -16.97 -2.90
CA ARG A 67 -10.14 -17.16 -4.14
C ARG A 67 -11.58 -16.67 -4.07
N SER A 68 -12.14 -16.53 -2.87
CA SER A 68 -13.52 -16.10 -2.63
C SER A 68 -13.68 -14.60 -2.45
N ASN A 69 -12.58 -13.84 -2.41
CA ASN A 69 -12.61 -12.46 -1.94
C ASN A 69 -12.46 -11.44 -3.08
N ASP A 70 -13.57 -11.21 -3.80
CA ASP A 70 -13.60 -10.22 -4.88
C ASP A 70 -13.47 -8.78 -4.39
N LEU A 71 -13.59 -8.51 -3.08
CA LEU A 71 -13.59 -7.16 -2.49
C LEU A 71 -12.17 -6.57 -2.33
N TYR A 72 -11.18 -7.39 -2.00
CA TYR A 72 -9.79 -6.93 -1.81
C TYR A 72 -8.85 -7.32 -2.95
N LYS A 73 -9.38 -8.04 -3.94
CA LYS A 73 -8.65 -8.38 -5.16
C LYS A 73 -8.27 -7.10 -5.90
N PRO A 74 -7.00 -6.93 -6.26
CA PRO A 74 -6.55 -5.70 -6.90
C PRO A 74 -7.08 -5.64 -8.34
N LEU A 75 -7.36 -4.41 -8.82
CA LEU A 75 -7.77 -4.14 -10.21
C LEU A 75 -6.57 -3.60 -10.99
N ASN A 76 -5.91 -4.50 -11.71
CA ASN A 76 -4.57 -4.26 -12.25
C ASN A 76 -4.60 -4.06 -13.76
N LYS A 77 -5.68 -4.48 -14.41
CA LYS A 77 -5.79 -4.50 -15.86
C LYS A 77 -6.52 -3.26 -16.37
N LEU A 78 -6.08 -2.75 -17.52
CA LEU A 78 -6.73 -1.61 -18.17
C LEU A 78 -8.16 -1.93 -18.58
N GLU A 79 -8.41 -3.14 -19.10
CA GLU A 79 -9.75 -3.60 -19.48
C GLU A 79 -10.75 -3.51 -18.32
N GLU A 80 -10.30 -3.71 -17.08
CA GLU A 80 -11.14 -3.68 -15.88
C GLU A 80 -11.55 -2.25 -15.49
N VAL A 81 -10.77 -1.24 -15.87
CA VAL A 81 -11.03 0.18 -15.54
C VAL A 81 -11.53 1.01 -16.72
N ALA A 82 -11.50 0.45 -17.93
CA ALA A 82 -11.94 1.11 -19.14
C ALA A 82 -13.43 1.54 -19.07
N PRO A 83 -13.86 2.57 -19.81
CA PRO A 83 -15.27 2.94 -19.92
C PRO A 83 -16.19 1.83 -20.42
N SER A 84 -15.64 0.88 -21.18
CA SER A 84 -16.33 -0.31 -21.69
C SER A 84 -16.27 -1.51 -20.74
N SER A 85 -15.67 -1.38 -19.57
CA SER A 85 -15.53 -2.47 -18.59
C SER A 85 -16.89 -2.96 -18.09
N LYS A 86 -16.98 -4.27 -17.82
CA LYS A 86 -18.13 -4.87 -17.12
C LYS A 86 -18.02 -4.73 -15.59
N VAL A 87 -16.87 -4.29 -15.08
CA VAL A 87 -16.67 -4.07 -13.65
C VAL A 87 -17.43 -2.81 -13.23
N SER A 88 -18.35 -2.96 -12.26
CA SER A 88 -19.08 -1.82 -11.69
C SER A 88 -18.10 -0.79 -11.12
N ARG A 89 -18.35 0.51 -11.33
CA ARG A 89 -17.54 1.59 -10.73
C ARG A 89 -17.91 1.90 -9.28
N GLU A 90 -18.91 1.22 -8.73
CA GLU A 90 -19.37 1.40 -7.35
C GLU A 90 -18.27 1.10 -6.33
N TYR A 91 -17.23 0.34 -6.69
CA TYR A 91 -16.06 0.12 -5.83
C TYR A 91 -15.41 1.42 -5.36
N GLN A 92 -15.56 2.53 -6.09
CA GLN A 92 -15.01 3.84 -5.68
C GLN A 92 -15.73 4.45 -4.47
N CYS A 93 -16.96 4.00 -4.21
CA CYS A 93 -17.77 4.43 -3.07
C CYS A 93 -17.62 3.49 -1.87
N GLU A 94 -16.95 2.35 -2.03
CA GLU A 94 -16.75 1.37 -0.96
C GLU A 94 -15.66 1.84 0.01
N ILE A 95 -15.76 1.42 1.28
CA ILE A 95 -14.76 1.71 2.32
C ILE A 95 -13.40 1.10 2.01
N THR A 96 -13.38 0.04 1.20
CA THR A 96 -12.16 -0.63 0.74
C THR A 96 -11.38 0.21 -0.27
N TYR A 97 -12.04 1.18 -0.91
CA TYR A 97 -11.38 2.12 -1.80
C TYR A 97 -10.34 2.94 -1.04
N GLU A 98 -9.11 2.99 -1.57
CA GLU A 98 -7.96 3.68 -0.97
C GLU A 98 -7.48 3.09 0.38
N LEU A 99 -8.12 2.03 0.90
CA LEU A 99 -7.79 1.53 2.25
C LEU A 99 -6.33 1.10 2.36
N LYS A 100 -5.82 0.27 1.44
CA LYS A 100 -4.39 -0.13 1.45
C LYS A 100 -3.49 1.08 1.23
N THR A 101 -3.88 2.02 0.36
CA THR A 101 -3.13 3.26 0.13
C THR A 101 -2.94 4.04 1.43
N LEU A 102 -4.00 4.24 2.22
CA LEU A 102 -3.92 4.96 3.49
C LEU A 102 -2.99 4.27 4.48
N LEU A 103 -3.05 2.93 4.57
CA LEU A 103 -2.16 2.15 5.43
C LEU A 103 -0.69 2.28 5.00
N VAL A 104 -0.42 2.12 3.70
CA VAL A 104 0.94 2.26 3.15
C VAL A 104 1.45 3.68 3.33
N ARG A 105 0.60 4.70 3.15
CA ARG A 105 0.94 6.11 3.41
C ARG A 105 1.35 6.35 4.87
N CYS A 106 0.55 5.85 5.82
CA CYS A 106 0.91 5.93 7.25
C CYS A 106 2.26 5.26 7.53
N ILE A 107 2.48 4.05 7.00
CA ILE A 107 3.74 3.32 7.14
C ILE A 107 4.91 4.13 6.56
N ALA A 108 4.75 4.68 5.36
CA ALA A 108 5.77 5.49 4.69
C ALA A 108 6.17 6.70 5.53
N ASN A 109 5.19 7.45 6.03
CA ASN A 109 5.42 8.62 6.88
C ASN A 109 6.15 8.24 8.17
N LEU A 110 5.66 7.20 8.86
CA LEU A 110 6.19 6.76 10.14
C LEU A 110 7.62 6.18 10.02
N LEU A 111 7.97 5.56 8.90
CA LEU A 111 9.33 5.05 8.64
C LEU A 111 10.38 6.15 8.41
N TYR A 112 9.95 7.36 8.06
CA TYR A 112 10.90 8.41 7.68
C TYR A 112 11.83 8.78 8.84
N LYS A 113 13.13 8.52 8.66
CA LYS A 113 14.19 8.80 9.66
C LYS A 113 13.89 8.23 11.05
N ASN A 114 13.26 7.05 11.13
CA ASN A 114 12.93 6.41 12.41
C ASN A 114 13.49 4.98 12.48
N SER A 115 14.65 4.84 13.11
CA SER A 115 15.36 3.56 13.22
C SER A 115 14.55 2.51 13.99
N THR A 116 13.83 2.89 15.04
CA THR A 116 12.97 1.97 15.80
C THR A 116 11.89 1.34 14.92
N LYS A 117 11.25 2.13 14.05
CA LYS A 117 10.23 1.63 13.13
C LYS A 117 10.81 0.85 11.96
N GLN A 118 12.04 1.16 11.53
CA GLN A 118 12.78 0.32 10.58
C GLN A 118 13.05 -1.07 11.19
N THR A 119 13.47 -1.14 12.46
CA THR A 119 13.59 -2.41 13.20
C THR A 119 12.28 -3.18 13.21
N TYR A 120 11.15 -2.53 13.56
CA TYR A 120 9.84 -3.19 13.50
C TYR A 120 9.44 -3.65 12.08
N CYS A 121 9.77 -2.86 11.05
CA CYS A 121 9.51 -3.23 9.65
C CYS A 121 10.21 -4.53 9.27
N ARG A 122 11.48 -4.67 9.68
CA ARG A 122 12.27 -5.90 9.51
C ARG A 122 11.69 -7.06 10.31
N ASP A 123 11.50 -6.88 11.61
CA ASP A 123 11.12 -7.95 12.53
C ASP A 123 9.71 -8.48 12.22
N THR A 124 8.82 -7.63 11.69
CA THR A 124 7.47 -8.02 11.28
C THR A 124 7.35 -8.45 9.81
N GLN A 125 8.48 -8.58 9.10
CA GLN A 125 8.53 -8.99 7.69
C GLN A 125 7.59 -8.16 6.81
N LEU A 126 7.59 -6.84 6.97
CA LEU A 126 6.68 -5.95 6.24
C LEU A 126 7.15 -5.70 4.79
N MET A 127 8.45 -5.85 4.52
CA MET A 127 9.07 -5.55 3.22
C MET A 127 8.42 -6.26 2.03
N PRO A 128 8.13 -7.59 2.06
CA PRO A 128 7.46 -8.26 0.96
C PRO A 128 6.09 -7.65 0.62
N VAL A 129 5.32 -7.25 1.63
CA VAL A 129 3.99 -6.65 1.41
C VAL A 129 4.10 -5.25 0.81
N LEU A 130 5.10 -4.46 1.23
CA LEU A 130 5.38 -3.17 0.59
C LEU A 130 5.78 -3.37 -0.88
N LEU A 131 6.66 -4.34 -1.18
CA LEU A 131 7.05 -4.67 -2.55
C LEU A 131 5.85 -5.11 -3.41
N GLU A 132 4.92 -5.90 -2.86
CA GLU A 132 3.68 -6.28 -3.56
C GLU A 132 2.81 -5.06 -3.91
N CYS A 133 2.79 -4.05 -3.03
CA CYS A 133 2.06 -2.79 -3.22
C CYS A 133 2.67 -1.86 -4.30
N THR A 134 3.76 -2.26 -4.96
CA THR A 134 4.32 -1.52 -6.12
C THR A 134 3.57 -1.78 -7.43
N ASN A 135 2.66 -2.76 -7.43
CA ASN A 135 1.76 -3.02 -8.56
C ASN A 135 0.62 -1.99 -8.58
N MET A 136 0.12 -1.66 -9.78
CA MET A 136 -1.06 -0.81 -9.92
C MET A 136 -2.29 -1.55 -9.41
N ASP A 137 -3.14 -0.81 -8.69
CA ASP A 137 -4.43 -1.28 -8.20
C ASP A 137 -5.42 -0.12 -8.25
N ALA A 138 -6.39 -0.17 -9.16
CA ALA A 138 -7.36 0.90 -9.32
C ALA A 138 -8.32 1.06 -8.14
N ARG A 139 -8.44 0.04 -7.27
CA ARG A 139 -9.17 0.17 -6.00
C ARG A 139 -8.36 0.89 -4.94
N ASN A 140 -7.06 1.01 -5.12
CA ASN A 140 -6.14 1.66 -4.18
C ASN A 140 -5.31 2.70 -4.95
N PRO A 141 -5.90 3.85 -5.28
CA PRO A 141 -5.21 4.91 -6.01
C PRO A 141 -3.90 5.30 -5.32
N LEU A 142 -2.87 5.58 -6.10
CA LEU A 142 -1.54 5.99 -5.63
C LEU A 142 -0.79 4.98 -4.74
N ILE A 143 -1.27 3.72 -4.61
CA ILE A 143 -0.63 2.72 -3.75
C ILE A 143 0.83 2.47 -4.14
N LYS A 144 1.13 2.51 -5.44
CA LYS A 144 2.48 2.33 -5.99
C LYS A 144 3.42 3.44 -5.51
N GLU A 145 3.01 4.69 -5.63
CA GLU A 145 3.81 5.86 -5.25
C GLU A 145 4.11 5.85 -3.75
N TRP A 146 3.08 5.57 -2.93
CA TRP A 146 3.25 5.45 -1.48
C TRP A 146 4.09 4.25 -1.09
N SER A 147 3.97 3.13 -1.80
CA SER A 147 4.80 1.94 -1.60
C SER A 147 6.27 2.23 -1.89
N VAL A 148 6.58 2.88 -3.02
CA VAL A 148 7.94 3.28 -3.37
C VAL A 148 8.53 4.19 -2.28
N LEU A 149 7.75 5.16 -1.77
CA LEU A 149 8.19 6.01 -0.67
C LEU A 149 8.42 5.21 0.62
N ALA A 150 7.54 4.27 0.96
CA ALA A 150 7.68 3.40 2.13
C ALA A 150 8.96 2.56 2.06
N ILE A 151 9.23 1.93 0.91
CA ILE A 151 10.44 1.14 0.65
C ILE A 151 11.68 2.02 0.77
N ARG A 152 11.67 3.20 0.16
CA ARG A 152 12.78 4.17 0.28
C ARG A 152 13.04 4.54 1.74
N ASN A 153 11.99 4.81 2.52
CA ASN A 153 12.12 5.19 3.92
C ASN A 153 12.56 4.02 4.81
N ALA A 154 12.11 2.80 4.53
CA ALA A 154 12.59 1.59 5.19
C ALA A 154 14.11 1.38 4.96
N CYS A 155 14.58 1.64 3.74
CA CYS A 155 15.99 1.47 3.38
C CYS A 155 16.91 2.61 3.85
N LEU A 156 16.36 3.79 4.15
CA LEU A 156 17.17 4.98 4.42
C LEU A 156 18.06 4.76 5.66
N GLY A 157 19.37 4.62 5.44
CA GLY A 157 20.35 4.43 6.51
C GLY A 157 20.24 3.09 7.25
N CYS A 158 19.55 2.08 6.68
CA CYS A 158 19.39 0.75 7.27
C CYS A 158 19.96 -0.34 6.33
N PRO A 159 21.25 -0.71 6.49
CA PRO A 159 21.89 -1.74 5.68
C PRO A 159 21.19 -3.10 5.73
N GLU A 160 20.60 -3.46 6.86
CA GLU A 160 19.92 -4.75 7.05
C GLU A 160 18.70 -4.88 6.15
N ILE A 161 17.91 -3.81 6.00
CA ILE A 161 16.78 -3.81 5.07
C ILE A 161 17.25 -3.72 3.62
N GLN A 162 18.33 -2.99 3.35
CA GLN A 162 18.93 -2.95 2.01
C GLN A 162 19.41 -4.34 1.57
N GLU A 163 19.98 -5.13 2.49
CA GLU A 163 20.41 -6.50 2.24
C GLU A 163 19.24 -7.42 1.90
N ILE A 164 18.06 -7.24 2.54
CA ILE A 164 16.84 -7.98 2.15
C ILE A 164 16.52 -7.76 0.68
N ILE A 165 16.62 -6.51 0.19
CA ILE A 165 16.36 -6.18 -1.21
C ILE A 165 17.48 -6.71 -2.12
N ALA A 166 18.74 -6.57 -1.72
CA ALA A 166 19.89 -7.05 -2.48
C ALA A 166 19.87 -8.56 -2.70
N ASN A 167 19.31 -9.31 -1.75
CA ASN A 167 19.15 -10.76 -1.82
C ASN A 167 17.95 -11.21 -2.68
N LEU A 168 17.15 -10.30 -3.23
CA LEU A 168 16.06 -10.65 -4.13
C LEU A 168 16.60 -11.11 -5.49
N THR A 169 16.08 -12.23 -5.98
CA THR A 169 16.42 -12.73 -7.31
C THR A 169 15.63 -12.00 -8.39
N GLN A 170 16.33 -11.36 -9.33
CA GLN A 170 15.71 -10.79 -10.52
C GLN A 170 15.13 -11.91 -11.39
N LYS A 171 13.79 -11.93 -11.56
CA LYS A 171 13.09 -12.91 -12.41
C LYS A 171 12.72 -12.38 -13.81
N GLY A 172 13.23 -11.21 -14.18
CA GLY A 172 12.89 -10.51 -15.43
C GLY A 172 11.97 -9.30 -15.20
N PRO A 173 11.61 -8.57 -16.27
CA PRO A 173 10.63 -7.49 -16.16
C PRO A 173 9.28 -8.02 -15.68
N ALA A 174 8.61 -7.28 -14.79
CA ALA A 174 7.25 -7.62 -14.39
C ALA A 174 6.34 -7.68 -15.63
N SER A 175 5.43 -8.67 -15.69
CA SER A 175 4.46 -8.76 -16.77
C SER A 175 3.61 -7.50 -16.77
N ASN A 176 3.77 -6.67 -17.78
CA ASN A 176 2.99 -5.46 -17.93
C ASN A 176 1.90 -5.73 -18.98
N ASP A 177 0.71 -6.07 -18.52
CA ASP A 177 -0.43 -6.36 -19.38
C ASP A 177 -0.74 -5.20 -20.33
N ILE A 178 -0.41 -3.96 -19.95
CA ILE A 178 -0.51 -2.78 -20.83
C ILE A 178 0.47 -2.88 -22.00
N LEU A 179 1.72 -3.27 -21.76
CA LEU A 179 2.69 -3.44 -22.85
C LEU A 179 2.29 -4.61 -23.75
N LYS A 180 1.66 -5.65 -23.19
CA LYS A 180 1.10 -6.75 -23.99
C LYS A 180 -0.07 -6.28 -24.84
N GLU A 181 -1.04 -5.62 -24.23
CA GLU A 181 -2.25 -5.07 -24.89
C GLU A 181 -1.90 -4.06 -25.98
N LEU A 182 -0.86 -3.24 -25.78
CA LEU A 182 -0.39 -2.25 -26.75
C LEU A 182 0.63 -2.80 -27.76
N ASN A 183 0.98 -4.09 -27.71
CA ASN A 183 2.07 -4.70 -28.50
C ASN A 183 3.43 -3.97 -28.35
N LEU A 184 3.68 -3.40 -27.16
CA LEU A 184 4.90 -2.67 -26.81
C LEU A 184 5.85 -3.51 -25.93
N GLU A 185 5.71 -4.85 -25.92
CA GLU A 185 6.58 -5.74 -25.13
C GLU A 185 8.08 -5.54 -25.42
N MET A 186 8.43 -5.08 -26.63
CA MET A 186 9.80 -4.80 -27.08
C MET A 186 10.22 -3.32 -26.93
N GLY A 187 9.42 -2.49 -26.27
CA GLY A 187 9.65 -1.05 -26.13
C GLY A 187 8.82 -0.19 -27.09
N SER A 188 8.74 1.11 -26.80
CA SER A 188 8.03 2.07 -27.65
C SER A 188 8.73 2.19 -29.01
N LEU A 189 8.04 1.81 -30.08
CA LEU A 189 8.43 2.17 -31.44
C LEU A 189 8.38 3.69 -31.57
N ARG A 190 9.51 4.36 -31.34
CA ARG A 190 9.69 5.78 -31.71
C ARG A 190 9.76 5.85 -33.23
N ILE A 191 8.61 6.02 -33.88
CA ILE A 191 8.58 6.44 -35.29
C ILE A 191 9.11 7.87 -35.31
N SER A 192 10.37 8.04 -35.72
CA SER A 192 10.88 9.36 -36.09
C SER A 192 10.31 9.70 -37.46
N PRO A 193 9.77 10.91 -37.70
CA PRO A 193 9.39 11.29 -39.05
C PRO A 193 10.63 11.22 -39.94
N GLY A 194 10.49 10.56 -41.10
CA GLY A 194 11.52 10.55 -42.13
C GLY A 194 11.90 11.98 -42.48
N LYS A 195 13.20 12.25 -42.55
CA LYS A 195 13.69 13.49 -43.14
C LYS A 195 13.44 13.39 -44.64
N ASP A 196 12.42 14.08 -45.13
CA ASP A 196 12.35 14.56 -46.50
C ASP A 196 12.86 16.01 -46.55
#